data_AF-A0A954YRG4-F1
#
_entry.id   AF-A0A954YRG4-F1
#
_cell.length_a   1.000
_cell.length_b   1.000
_cell.length_c   1.000
_cell.angle_alpha   90.00
_cell.angle_beta   90.00
_cell.angle_gamma   90.00
#
_symmetry.space_group_name_H-M   'P 1'
#
loop_
_entity.id
_entity.type
_entity.pdbx_description
1 polymer ?
#
loop_
_entity_poly.entity_id
_entity_poly.type
_entity_poly.pdbx_seq_one_letter_code
_entity_poly.pdbx_strand_id
1 'polypeptide(L)'
;MKTIEAQRIVLTDESGATRVLIDAGAGDDSASLTLFGRGHASLALQVYGDGKAFVSFYRSDGTEAIGFGSTPEFGAGIVLNDDEGKQRFFIESPVGGKEGSIHILNAQGQVIWHTDT
;
A
#
# COMPACT_ATOMS: atom_id res chain seq x y z
N MET A 1 25.55 14.79 15.01
CA MET A 1 24.24 14.23 14.68
C MET A 1 23.84 13.30 15.81
N LYS A 2 22.65 13.43 16.38
CA LYS A 2 22.15 12.50 17.40
C LYS A 2 21.25 11.48 16.69
N THR A 3 21.60 10.21 16.77
CA THR A 3 20.77 9.12 16.25
C THR A 3 19.84 8.63 17.36
N ILE A 4 18.60 8.32 16.99
CA ILE A 4 17.66 7.60 17.85
C ILE A 4 17.40 6.26 17.17
N GLU A 5 17.65 5.18 17.91
CA GLU A 5 17.38 3.81 17.47
C GLU A 5 16.17 3.29 18.23
N ALA A 6 15.14 2.91 17.51
CA ALA A 6 13.93 2.34 18.07
C ALA A 6 13.30 1.42 17.02
N GLN A 7 12.68 0.33 17.47
CA GLN A 7 11.83 -0.49 16.59
C GLN A 7 10.57 0.27 16.17
N ARG A 8 10.12 1.22 16.98
CA ARG A 8 8.89 1.97 16.75
C ARG A 8 9.03 3.42 17.19
N ILE A 9 8.69 4.33 16.29
CA ILE A 9 8.60 5.77 16.57
C ILE A 9 7.18 6.22 16.26
N VAL A 10 6.53 6.85 17.25
CA VAL A 10 5.19 7.41 17.12
C VAL A 10 5.27 8.91 17.33
N LEU A 11 4.81 9.68 16.35
CA LEU A 11 4.66 11.14 16.48
C LEU A 11 3.19 11.46 16.67
N THR A 12 2.87 12.11 17.78
CA THR A 12 1.53 12.59 18.11
C THR A 12 1.48 14.12 18.04
N ASP A 13 0.32 14.68 17.73
CA ASP A 13 0.09 16.13 17.83
C ASP A 13 -0.26 16.58 19.26
N GLU A 14 -0.56 17.87 19.44
CA GLU A 14 -0.92 18.47 20.72
C GLU A 14 -2.19 17.89 21.35
N SER A 15 -3.07 17.30 20.55
CA SER A 15 -4.29 16.63 21.02
C SER A 15 -4.04 15.18 21.43
N GLY A 16 -2.83 14.66 21.22
CA GLY A 16 -2.47 13.26 21.42
C GLY A 16 -2.81 12.35 20.23
N ALA A 17 -3.28 12.90 19.11
CA ALA A 17 -3.59 12.10 17.93
C ALA A 17 -2.30 11.70 17.20
N THR A 18 -2.16 10.42 16.86
CA THR A 18 -1.05 9.93 16.03
C THR A 18 -1.08 10.58 14.65
N ARG A 19 0.07 11.07 14.19
CA ARG A 19 0.29 11.67 12.87
C ARG A 19 1.27 10.89 12.02
N VAL A 20 2.27 10.28 12.66
CA VAL A 20 3.28 9.46 11.99
C VAL A 20 3.57 8.22 12.82
N LEU A 21 3.65 7.07 12.17
CA LEU A 21 4.20 5.84 12.72
C LEU A 21 5.35 5.38 11.82
N ILE A 22 6.51 5.14 12.42
CA ILE A 22 7.62 4.42 11.79
C ILE A 22 7.77 3.12 12.58
N ASP A 23 7.73 1.99 11.89
CA ASP A 23 7.79 0.67 12.53
C ASP A 23 8.75 -0.24 11.74
N ALA A 24 9.82 -0.70 12.38
CA ALA A 24 10.86 -1.56 11.83
C ALA A 24 10.63 -3.05 12.17
N GLY A 25 9.39 -3.44 12.47
CA GLY A 25 9.01 -4.82 12.76
C GLY A 25 7.52 -5.04 12.60
N ALA A 26 6.89 -4.44 11.58
CA ALA A 26 5.44 -4.52 11.35
C ALA A 26 4.93 -5.94 10.99
N GLY A 27 5.81 -6.94 11.01
CA GLY A 27 5.58 -8.35 10.63
C GLY A 27 6.60 -8.80 9.59
N ASP A 28 6.99 -10.08 9.58
CA ASP A 28 7.79 -10.73 8.53
C ASP A 28 9.02 -9.95 8.02
N ASP A 29 9.82 -9.41 8.94
CA ASP A 29 11.04 -8.64 8.62
C ASP A 29 10.74 -7.38 7.77
N SER A 30 9.54 -6.81 7.93
CA SER A 30 9.12 -5.60 7.22
C SER A 30 9.36 -4.32 8.03
N ALA A 31 9.59 -3.24 7.28
CA ALA A 31 9.62 -1.87 7.78
C ALA A 31 8.48 -1.06 7.16
N SER A 32 7.93 -0.11 7.91
CA SER A 32 6.83 0.73 7.45
C SER A 32 6.92 2.19 7.93
N LEU A 33 6.34 3.07 7.12
CA LEU A 33 6.03 4.46 7.45
C LEU A 33 4.55 4.70 7.16
N THR A 34 3.78 5.08 8.18
CA THR A 34 2.36 5.41 8.03
C THR A 34 2.10 6.86 8.44
N LEU A 35 1.41 7.61 7.58
CA LEU A 35 0.91 8.95 7.86
C LEU A 35 -0.58 8.89 8.16
N PHE A 36 -0.99 9.55 9.22
CA PHE A 36 -2.37 9.54 9.70
C PHE A 36 -3.04 10.90 9.50
N GLY A 37 -4.24 10.86 8.91
CA GLY A 37 -5.14 11.99 8.73
C GLY A 37 -6.50 11.68 9.35
N ARG A 38 -7.03 12.60 10.16
CA ARG A 38 -8.36 12.48 10.80
C ARG A 38 -8.61 11.15 11.53
N GLY A 39 -7.56 10.55 12.12
CA GLY A 39 -7.66 9.31 12.89
C GLY A 39 -7.50 8.02 12.09
N HIS A 40 -7.35 8.10 10.76
CA HIS A 40 -7.12 6.94 9.90
C HIS A 40 -5.78 7.08 9.18
N ALA A 41 -5.23 5.96 8.71
CA ALA A 41 -4.12 6.01 7.76
C ALA A 41 -4.58 6.81 6.53
N SER A 42 -3.68 7.64 5.99
CA SER A 42 -3.88 8.37 4.72
C SER A 42 -2.85 7.93 3.69
N LEU A 43 -1.68 7.52 4.16
CA LEU A 43 -0.60 6.95 3.35
C LEU A 43 0.14 5.91 4.19
N ALA A 44 0.47 4.78 3.58
CA ALA A 44 1.42 3.81 4.14
C ALA A 44 2.47 3.46 3.08
N LEU A 45 3.73 3.38 3.49
CA LEU A 45 4.82 2.77 2.77
C LEU A 45 5.26 1.55 3.57
N GLN A 46 5.37 0.39 2.91
CA GLN A 46 5.88 -0.84 3.49
C GLN A 46 7.00 -1.39 2.63
N VAL A 47 8.05 -1.90 3.26
CA VAL A 47 9.12 -2.67 2.64
C VAL A 47 9.16 -4.02 3.33
N TYR A 48 9.03 -5.10 2.57
CA TYR A 48 9.02 -6.47 3.07
C TYR A 48 10.44 -7.01 3.21
N GLY A 49 10.63 -8.08 4.00
CA GLY A 49 11.94 -8.71 4.19
C GLY A 49 12.59 -9.26 2.92
N ASP A 50 11.79 -9.53 1.87
CA ASP A 50 12.29 -9.93 0.54
C ASP A 50 12.72 -8.74 -0.34
N GLY A 51 12.69 -7.52 0.20
CA GLY A 51 13.07 -6.27 -0.47
C GLY A 51 11.99 -5.68 -1.37
N LYS A 52 10.81 -6.31 -1.48
CA LYS A 52 9.67 -5.72 -2.19
C LYS A 52 9.10 -4.58 -1.38
N ALA A 53 8.39 -3.67 -2.04
CA ALA A 53 7.83 -2.50 -1.39
C ALA A 53 6.49 -2.11 -1.99
N PHE A 54 5.60 -1.62 -1.14
CA PHE A 54 4.25 -1.21 -1.50
C PHE A 54 3.91 0.12 -0.86
N VAL A 55 3.21 0.97 -1.60
CA VAL A 55 2.66 2.22 -1.11
C VAL A 55 1.16 2.23 -1.31
N SER A 56 0.43 2.51 -0.24
CA SER A 56 -1.02 2.61 -0.21
C SER A 56 -1.45 4.03 0.13
N PHE A 57 -2.45 4.54 -0.60
CA PHE A 57 -3.19 5.74 -0.25
C PHE A 57 -4.58 5.36 0.19
N TYR A 58 -5.04 5.99 1.27
CA TYR A 58 -6.30 5.68 1.91
C TYR A 58 -7.25 6.88 1.86
N ARG A 59 -8.55 6.58 1.83
CA ARG A 59 -9.62 7.56 2.00
C ARG A 59 -9.77 7.94 3.47
N SER A 60 -10.61 8.95 3.73
CA SER A 60 -10.88 9.44 5.08
C SER A 60 -11.56 8.43 6.01
N ASP A 61 -12.16 7.37 5.45
CA ASP A 61 -12.76 6.27 6.20
C ASP A 61 -11.79 5.10 6.43
N GLY A 62 -10.53 5.22 5.95
CA GLY A 62 -9.51 4.19 6.04
C GLY A 62 -9.56 3.12 4.94
N THR A 63 -10.48 3.21 3.97
CA THR A 63 -10.46 2.31 2.80
C THR A 63 -9.30 2.65 1.88
N GLU A 64 -8.59 1.64 1.37
CA GLU A 64 -7.52 1.86 0.40
C GLU A 64 -8.13 2.32 -0.93
N ALA A 65 -7.66 3.46 -1.45
CA ALA A 65 -8.06 4.00 -2.75
C ALA A 65 -7.13 3.56 -3.88
N ILE A 66 -5.82 3.61 -3.61
CA ILE A 66 -4.78 3.38 -4.61
C ILE A 66 -3.63 2.65 -3.92
N GLY A 67 -3.14 1.59 -4.56
CA GLY A 67 -1.92 0.90 -4.17
C GLY A 67 -0.94 0.84 -5.34
N PHE A 68 0.36 0.98 -5.09
CA PHE A 68 1.40 0.75 -6.10
C PHE A 68 2.66 0.17 -5.49
N GLY A 69 3.30 -0.74 -6.20
CA GLY A 69 4.51 -1.41 -5.74
C GLY A 69 4.51 -2.89 -6.11
N SER A 70 5.30 -3.68 -5.41
CA SER A 70 5.34 -5.13 -5.54
C SER A 70 5.04 -5.78 -4.19
N THR A 71 4.37 -6.93 -4.20
CA THR A 71 4.13 -7.73 -3.00
C THR A 71 4.79 -9.10 -3.12
N PRO A 72 4.96 -9.85 -2.02
CA PRO A 72 5.47 -11.22 -2.08
C PRO A 72 4.70 -12.11 -3.07
N GLU A 73 3.36 -11.97 -3.12
CA GLU A 73 2.48 -12.78 -3.97
C GLU A 73 2.37 -12.28 -5.41
N PHE A 74 2.49 -10.97 -5.63
CA PHE A 74 2.27 -10.35 -6.93
C PHE A 74 3.53 -9.70 -7.49
N GLY A 75 3.58 -9.50 -8.81
CA GLY A 75 4.64 -8.71 -9.43
C GLY A 75 4.58 -7.23 -9.03
N ALA A 76 5.28 -6.38 -9.77
CA ALA A 76 5.06 -4.95 -9.63
C ALA A 76 3.70 -4.57 -10.23
N GLY A 77 2.98 -3.63 -9.64
CA GLY A 77 1.66 -3.27 -10.12
C GLY A 77 1.10 -1.98 -9.52
N ILE A 78 -0.06 -1.61 -10.03
CA ILE A 78 -0.88 -0.51 -9.55
C ILE A 78 -2.32 -1.04 -9.41
N VAL A 79 -2.99 -0.71 -8.31
CA VAL A 79 -4.38 -1.08 -8.05
C VAL A 79 -5.18 0.20 -7.76
N LEU A 80 -6.37 0.31 -8.34
CA LEU A 80 -7.36 1.33 -7.98
C LEU A 80 -8.62 0.63 -7.47
N ASN A 81 -9.06 1.05 -6.29
CA ASN A 81 -10.27 0.56 -5.64
C ASN A 81 -11.37 1.61 -5.71
N ASP A 82 -12.63 1.19 -5.73
CA ASP A 82 -13.76 2.08 -5.52
C ASP A 82 -13.91 2.48 -4.04
N ASP A 83 -14.96 3.24 -3.74
CA ASP A 83 -15.33 3.72 -2.41
C ASP A 83 -15.68 2.60 -1.42
N GLU A 84 -16.10 1.44 -1.90
CA GLU A 84 -16.31 0.23 -1.08
C GLU A 84 -15.01 -0.57 -0.87
N GLY A 85 -13.87 -0.09 -1.40
CA GLY A 85 -12.59 -0.79 -1.31
C GLY A 85 -12.44 -1.96 -2.28
N LYS A 86 -13.32 -2.08 -3.28
CA LYS A 86 -13.25 -3.14 -4.29
C LYS A 86 -12.39 -2.71 -5.46
N GLN A 87 -11.46 -3.56 -5.86
CA GLN A 87 -10.63 -3.36 -7.04
C GLN A 87 -11.46 -3.16 -8.32
N ARG A 88 -11.18 -2.08 -9.05
CA ARG A 88 -11.81 -1.73 -10.33
C ARG A 88 -10.83 -1.64 -11.48
N PHE A 89 -9.56 -1.46 -11.17
CA PHE A 89 -8.49 -1.40 -12.14
C PHE A 89 -7.22 -1.95 -11.54
N PHE A 90 -6.47 -2.72 -12.31
CA PHE A 90 -5.10 -3.05 -11.94
C PHE A 90 -4.20 -3.20 -13.15
N ILE A 91 -2.93 -2.84 -12.96
CA ILE A 91 -1.82 -3.12 -13.86
C ILE A 91 -0.91 -4.07 -13.12
N GLU A 92 -0.48 -5.15 -13.77
CA GLU A 92 0.51 -6.07 -13.22
C GLU A 92 1.67 -6.28 -14.20
N SER A 93 2.88 -6.35 -13.65
CA SER A 93 4.11 -6.74 -14.32
C SER A 93 4.64 -7.97 -13.57
N PRO A 94 4.31 -9.19 -14.02
CA PRO A 94 4.66 -10.40 -13.30
C PRO A 94 6.18 -10.60 -13.20
N VAL A 95 6.59 -11.35 -12.19
CA VAL A 95 7.99 -11.75 -12.04
C VAL A 95 8.37 -12.75 -13.14
N GLY A 96 9.60 -12.65 -13.65
CA GLY A 96 10.19 -13.67 -14.54
C GLY A 96 9.95 -13.45 -16.03
N GLY A 97 9.74 -12.20 -16.47
CA GLY A 97 9.71 -11.85 -17.90
C GLY A 97 8.44 -12.27 -18.63
N LYS A 98 7.37 -12.56 -17.90
CA LYS A 98 6.03 -12.69 -18.50
C LYS A 98 5.53 -11.30 -18.90
N GLU A 99 4.68 -11.26 -19.93
CA GLU A 99 4.01 -10.05 -20.35
C GLU A 99 3.20 -9.45 -19.19
N GLY A 100 3.25 -8.13 -19.09
CA GLY A 100 2.41 -7.41 -18.16
C GLY A 100 0.97 -7.42 -18.64
N SER A 101 0.04 -6.99 -17.80
CA SER A 101 -1.35 -6.82 -18.22
C SER A 101 -2.04 -5.69 -17.48
N ILE A 102 -3.08 -5.16 -18.12
CA ILE A 102 -3.96 -4.12 -17.59
C ILE A 102 -5.37 -4.68 -17.59
N HIS A 103 -6.08 -4.54 -16.49
CA HIS A 103 -7.44 -5.07 -16.32
C HIS A 103 -8.39 -3.99 -15.78
N ILE A 104 -9.63 -4.03 -16.27
CA ILE A 104 -10.76 -3.25 -15.75
C ILE A 104 -11.83 -4.23 -15.28
N LEU A 105 -12.34 -4.03 -14.06
CA LEU A 105 -13.32 -4.90 -13.43
C LEU A 105 -14.67 -4.20 -13.27
N ASN A 106 -15.77 -4.95 -13.41
CA ASN A 106 -17.10 -4.47 -13.05
C ASN A 106 -17.32 -4.47 -11.52
N ALA A 107 -18.53 -4.07 -11.10
CA ALA A 107 -18.93 -4.01 -9.70
C ALA A 107 -18.85 -5.37 -8.94
N GLN A 108 -18.95 -6.47 -9.67
CA GLN A 108 -18.87 -7.84 -9.14
C GLN A 108 -17.42 -8.37 -9.08
N GLY A 109 -16.43 -7.58 -9.50
CA GLY A 109 -15.03 -8.00 -9.55
C GLY A 109 -14.70 -8.89 -10.75
N GLN A 110 -15.54 -8.88 -11.79
CA GLN A 110 -15.27 -9.62 -13.03
C GLN A 110 -14.54 -8.73 -14.01
N VAL A 111 -13.50 -9.24 -14.67
CA VAL A 111 -12.79 -8.53 -15.74
C VAL A 111 -13.75 -8.29 -16.91
N ILE A 112 -13.93 -7.02 -17.28
CA ILE A 112 -14.74 -6.59 -18.43
C ILE A 112 -13.90 -6.08 -19.60
N TRP A 113 -12.63 -5.78 -19.34
CA TRP A 113 -11.65 -5.44 -20.36
C TRP A 113 -10.25 -5.77 -19.84
N HIS A 114 -9.39 -6.28 -20.72
CA HIS A 114 -7.96 -6.41 -20.44
C HIS A 114 -7.12 -6.25 -21.70
N THR A 115 -5.83 -6.00 -21.51
CA THR A 115 -4.80 -6.12 -22.56
C THR A 115 -3.51 -6.63 -21.92
N ASP A 116 -2.74 -7.39 -22.70
CA ASP A 116 -1.37 -7.74 -22.37
C ASP A 116 -0.43 -6.62 -22.89
N THR A 117 0.74 -6.47 -22.26
CA THR A 117 1.73 -5.40 -22.54
C THR A 117 3.12 -5.94 -22.78
#